data_AF-A0A7Y3HRN9-F1
#
_entry.id   AF-A0A7Y3HRN9-F1
#
_cell.length_a   1.000
_cell.length_b   1.000
_cell.length_c   1.000
_cell.angle_alpha   90.00
_cell.angle_beta   90.00
_cell.angle_gamma   90.00
#
_symmetry.space_group_name_H-M   'P 1'
#
loop_
_entity.id
_entity.type
_entity.pdbx_description
1 polymer ?
#
loop_
_entity_poly.entity_id
_entity_poly.type
_entity_poly.pdbx_seq_one_letter_code
_entity_poly.pdbx_strand_id
1 'polypeptide(L)'
;MKHLKNILAGIGFLFVIGSLIYAVQSASKDDLTIKNDVAKPKNVSQGYRISAIDIPEDLNFAGEKVPLADPEVMERVDREFLVNTYWQSNALLIMKRAHKYFSIIEPILAKNGIPDDFKYLAVAESGLLNV
;
A
#
# COMPACT_ATOMS: atom_id res chain seq x y z
N MET A 1 8.78 66.50 11.06
CA MET A 1 8.96 65.28 11.90
C MET A 1 7.86 64.24 11.74
N LYS A 2 6.57 64.61 11.68
CA LYS A 2 5.46 63.63 11.54
C LYS A 2 5.52 62.83 10.22
N HIS A 3 5.79 63.48 9.09
CA HIS A 3 5.90 62.79 7.80
C HIS A 3 7.09 61.83 7.73
N LEU A 4 8.23 62.21 8.32
CA LEU A 4 9.42 61.34 8.39
C LEU A 4 9.15 60.07 9.21
N LYS A 5 8.43 60.19 10.33
CA LYS A 5 8.02 59.04 11.16
C LYS A 5 7.09 58.08 10.41
N ASN A 6 6.16 58.62 9.62
CA ASN A 6 5.23 57.82 8.82
C ASN A 6 5.93 57.11 7.65
N ILE A 7 6.93 57.75 7.02
CA ILE A 7 7.76 57.13 5.98
C ILE A 7 8.60 55.99 6.58
N LEU A 8 9.22 56.22 7.74
CA LEU A 8 10.03 55.20 8.42
C LEU A 8 9.17 53.99 8.84
N ALA A 9 7.93 54.24 9.30
CA ALA A 9 6.98 53.17 9.63
C ALA A 9 6.55 52.36 8.40
N GLY A 10 6.35 53.02 7.25
CA GLY A 10 6.02 52.35 5.99
C GLY A 10 7.15 51.44 5.47
N ILE A 11 8.41 51.90 5.59
CA ILE A 11 9.59 51.11 5.22
C ILE A 11 9.73 49.88 6.14
N GLY A 12 9.53 50.07 7.45
CA GLY A 12 9.55 48.96 8.41
C GLY A 12 8.46 47.92 8.12
N PHE A 13 7.25 48.37 7.77
CA PHE A 13 6.15 47.48 7.42
C PHE A 13 6.43 46.66 6.15
N LEU A 14 7.01 47.28 5.12
CA LEU A 14 7.44 46.58 3.90
C LEU A 14 8.53 45.54 4.18
N PHE A 15 9.45 45.84 5.10
CA PHE A 15 10.51 44.90 5.48
C PHE A 15 9.96 43.66 6.20
N VAL A 16 8.99 43.85 7.10
CA VAL A 16 8.31 42.76 7.82
C VAL A 16 7.50 41.87 6.86
N ILE A 17 6.79 42.47 5.91
CA ILE A 17 6.07 41.71 4.87
C ILE A 17 7.06 40.94 3.99
N GLY A 18 8.16 41.57 3.58
CA GLY A 18 9.20 40.92 2.79
C GLY A 18 9.85 39.74 3.50
N SER A 19 10.13 39.86 4.81
CA SER A 19 10.69 38.77 5.60
C SER A 19 9.72 37.61 5.81
N LEU A 20 8.42 37.89 5.99
CA LEU A 20 7.37 36.88 6.05
C LEU A 20 7.22 36.12 4.73
N ILE A 21 7.22 36.82 3.58
CA ILE A 21 7.16 36.17 2.26
C ILE A 21 8.40 35.29 2.01
N TYR A 22 9.59 35.77 2.40
CA TYR A 22 10.83 35.00 2.30
C TYR A 22 10.78 33.73 3.16
N ALA A 23 10.27 33.82 4.40
CA ALA A 23 10.12 32.68 5.30
C ALA A 23 9.12 31.63 4.76
N VAL A 24 8.01 32.07 4.16
CA VAL A 24 7.03 31.15 3.53
C VAL A 24 7.63 30.48 2.29
N GLN A 25 8.39 31.20 1.46
CA GLN A 25 9.08 30.62 0.32
C GLN A 25 10.23 29.69 0.71
N SER A 26 10.98 30.00 1.77
CA SER A 26 12.05 29.10 2.25
C SER A 26 11.47 27.81 2.80
N ALA A 27 10.33 27.87 3.51
CA ALA A 27 9.64 26.68 4.01
C ALA A 27 9.05 25.81 2.86
N SER A 28 8.70 26.40 1.72
CA SER A 28 8.24 25.64 0.54
C SER A 28 9.37 25.07 -0.33
N LYS A 29 10.63 25.53 -0.18
CA LYS A 29 11.75 25.03 -0.98
C LYS A 29 12.41 23.77 -0.44
N ASP A 30 12.15 23.41 0.82
CA ASP A 30 12.71 22.21 1.45
C ASP A 30 11.89 20.92 1.25
N ASP A 31 10.75 20.96 0.52
CA ASP A 31 9.91 19.76 0.31
C ASP A 31 9.74 19.32 -1.15
N LEU A 32 10.49 19.89 -2.12
CA LEU A 32 10.40 19.44 -3.52
C LEU A 32 11.74 19.31 -4.27
N THR A 33 12.89 19.43 -3.59
CA THR A 33 14.15 18.95 -4.17
C THR A 33 14.35 17.47 -3.87
N ILE A 34 13.63 16.61 -4.59
CA ILE A 34 14.13 15.26 -4.87
C ILE A 34 15.41 15.46 -5.70
N LYS A 35 16.56 15.52 -5.03
CA LYS A 35 17.86 15.39 -5.68
C LYS A 35 17.89 14.02 -6.36
N ASN A 36 17.61 14.00 -7.66
CA ASN A 36 17.84 12.86 -8.52
C ASN A 36 19.34 12.68 -8.77
N ASP A 37 20.11 12.38 -7.72
CA ASP A 37 21.54 12.08 -7.81
C ASP A 37 21.89 10.92 -6.88
N VAL A 38 21.35 9.75 -7.20
CA VAL A 38 22.09 8.49 -7.44
C VAL A 38 21.11 7.63 -8.22
N ALA A 39 21.42 7.27 -9.46
CA ALA A 39 20.72 6.20 -10.15
C ALA A 39 20.97 4.89 -9.39
N LYS A 40 20.22 4.68 -8.30
CA LYS A 40 20.10 3.37 -7.67
C LYS A 40 19.58 2.44 -8.76
N PRO A 41 20.21 1.29 -9.01
CA PRO A 41 19.64 0.32 -9.93
C PRO A 41 18.23 0.00 -9.43
N LYS A 42 17.22 0.37 -10.22
CA LYS A 42 15.85 -0.07 -9.96
C LYS A 42 15.87 -1.58 -10.15
N ASN A 43 15.77 -2.33 -9.06
CA ASN A 43 15.71 -3.80 -9.09
C ASN A 43 14.35 -4.32 -9.61
N VAL A 44 13.55 -3.45 -10.23
CA VAL A 44 12.22 -3.73 -10.78
C VAL A 44 12.16 -3.24 -12.21
N SER A 45 11.33 -3.87 -13.03
CA SER A 45 11.19 -3.52 -14.44
C SER A 45 10.76 -2.05 -14.59
N GLN A 46 11.18 -1.41 -15.69
CA GLN A 46 10.86 0.00 -15.97
C GLN A 46 9.35 0.28 -16.00
N GLY A 47 8.52 -0.74 -16.25
CA GLY A 47 7.06 -0.66 -16.30
C GLY A 47 6.33 -1.03 -15.01
N TYR A 48 7.02 -1.35 -13.91
CA TYR A 48 6.35 -1.70 -12.66
C TYR A 48 5.59 -0.49 -12.09
N ARG A 49 4.27 -0.63 -11.93
CA ARG A 49 3.38 0.39 -11.37
C ARG A 49 2.53 -0.24 -10.26
N ILE A 50 2.36 0.50 -9.18
CA ILE A 50 1.44 0.17 -8.10
C ILE A 50 0.14 0.93 -8.37
N SER A 51 -0.99 0.23 -8.33
CA SER A 51 -2.33 0.75 -8.55
C SER A 51 -3.33 0.03 -7.66
N ALA A 52 -4.53 0.59 -7.54
CA ALA A 52 -5.66 -0.13 -6.98
C ALA A 52 -5.97 -1.38 -7.83
N ILE A 53 -6.54 -2.39 -7.19
CA ILE A 53 -6.91 -3.66 -7.82
C ILE A 53 -8.43 -3.73 -7.80
N ASP A 54 -9.02 -4.09 -8.93
CA ASP A 54 -10.46 -4.29 -9.02
C ASP A 54 -10.85 -5.57 -8.26
N ILE A 55 -11.79 -5.44 -7.32
CA ILE A 55 -12.27 -6.55 -6.51
C ILE A 55 -13.39 -7.30 -7.28
N PRO A 56 -13.29 -8.62 -7.47
CA PRO A 56 -14.35 -9.41 -8.10
C PRO A 56 -15.65 -9.43 -7.29
N GLU A 57 -16.80 -9.33 -7.97
CA GLU A 57 -18.13 -9.34 -7.32
C GLU A 57 -18.61 -10.74 -6.91
N ASP A 58 -17.99 -11.79 -7.46
CA ASP A 58 -18.34 -13.22 -7.31
C ASP A 58 -17.41 -13.96 -6.34
N LEU A 59 -16.75 -13.21 -5.44
CA LEU A 59 -15.85 -13.77 -4.45
C LEU A 59 -16.59 -14.76 -3.53
N ASN A 60 -16.06 -15.97 -3.43
CA ASN A 60 -16.62 -17.06 -2.64
C ASN A 60 -15.50 -17.88 -1.98
N PHE A 61 -15.84 -18.57 -0.90
CA PHE A 61 -14.95 -19.49 -0.19
C PHE A 61 -15.78 -20.65 0.36
N ALA A 62 -15.32 -21.89 0.13
CA ALA A 62 -16.01 -23.11 0.51
C ALA A 62 -17.46 -23.20 -0.02
N GLY A 63 -17.73 -22.59 -1.17
CA GLY A 63 -19.06 -22.53 -1.78
C GLY A 63 -19.99 -21.45 -1.20
N GLU A 64 -19.52 -20.66 -0.23
CA GLU A 64 -20.28 -19.55 0.36
C GLU A 64 -19.82 -18.21 -0.22
N LYS A 65 -20.77 -17.32 -0.53
CA LYS A 65 -20.47 -15.99 -1.05
C LYS A 65 -19.91 -15.10 0.05
N VAL A 66 -18.83 -14.39 -0.25
CA VAL A 66 -18.27 -13.39 0.67
C VAL A 66 -19.24 -12.20 0.80
N PRO A 67 -19.56 -11.74 2.02
CA PRO A 67 -20.52 -10.65 2.23
C PRO A 67 -19.89 -9.27 1.94
N LEU A 68 -19.61 -9.01 0.65
CA LEU A 68 -18.97 -7.77 0.18
C LEU A 68 -19.81 -6.49 0.43
N ALA A 69 -21.08 -6.63 0.79
CA ALA A 69 -21.93 -5.50 1.19
C ALA A 69 -21.59 -4.94 2.58
N ASP A 70 -20.89 -5.72 3.41
CA ASP A 70 -20.37 -5.27 4.70
C ASP A 70 -19.09 -4.44 4.46
N PRO A 71 -19.07 -3.14 4.86
CA PRO A 71 -17.91 -2.28 4.66
C PRO A 71 -16.63 -2.80 5.32
N GLU A 72 -16.72 -3.44 6.50
CA GLU A 72 -15.55 -3.98 7.19
C GLU A 72 -14.95 -5.16 6.41
N VAL A 73 -15.81 -6.00 5.83
CA VAL A 73 -15.39 -7.11 4.98
C VAL A 73 -14.75 -6.59 3.70
N MET A 74 -15.34 -5.57 3.07
CA MET A 74 -14.78 -4.95 1.87
C MET A 74 -13.39 -4.33 2.14
N GLU A 75 -13.22 -3.62 3.25
CA GLU A 75 -11.92 -3.05 3.64
C GLU A 75 -10.85 -4.13 3.81
N ARG A 76 -11.21 -5.25 4.44
CA ARG A 76 -10.30 -6.39 4.61
C ARG A 76 -9.95 -7.03 3.26
N VAL A 77 -10.92 -7.20 2.37
CA VAL A 77 -10.69 -7.75 1.03
C VAL A 77 -9.76 -6.85 0.22
N ASP A 78 -10.01 -5.54 0.19
CA ASP A 78 -9.17 -4.57 -0.52
C ASP A 78 -7.72 -4.60 -0.02
N ARG A 79 -7.54 -4.60 1.32
CA ARG A 79 -6.23 -4.73 1.95
C ARG A 79 -5.51 -6.01 1.53
N GLU A 80 -6.17 -7.16 1.62
CA GLU A 80 -5.54 -8.45 1.31
C GLU A 80 -5.17 -8.58 -0.16
N PHE A 81 -6.00 -8.06 -1.09
CA PHE A 81 -5.68 -8.02 -2.51
C PHE A 81 -4.44 -7.16 -2.79
N LEU A 82 -4.36 -5.98 -2.18
CA LEU A 82 -3.23 -5.08 -2.33
C LEU A 82 -1.93 -5.69 -1.81
N VAL A 83 -1.96 -6.26 -0.61
CA VAL A 83 -0.79 -6.88 0.02
C VAL A 83 -0.29 -8.07 -0.82
N ASN A 84 -1.18 -8.96 -1.24
CA ASN A 84 -0.77 -10.17 -1.97
C ASN A 84 -0.33 -9.89 -3.41
N THR A 85 -0.84 -8.83 -4.05
CA THR A 85 -0.43 -8.44 -5.41
C THR A 85 1.00 -7.89 -5.45
N TYR A 86 1.40 -7.14 -4.41
CA TYR A 86 2.68 -6.45 -4.40
C TYR A 86 3.76 -7.12 -3.53
N TRP A 87 3.42 -8.14 -2.73
CA TRP A 87 4.38 -8.92 -1.95
C TRP A 87 4.87 -10.19 -2.67
N GLN A 88 5.48 -9.99 -3.84
CA GLN A 88 5.81 -11.06 -4.78
C GLN A 88 6.81 -12.10 -4.24
N SER A 89 7.77 -11.70 -3.40
CA SER A 89 8.76 -12.63 -2.83
C SER A 89 8.12 -13.67 -1.91
N ASN A 90 7.15 -13.26 -1.08
CA ASN A 90 6.42 -14.17 -0.21
C ASN A 90 5.48 -15.07 -1.03
N ALA A 91 4.77 -14.51 -2.01
CA ALA A 91 3.91 -15.27 -2.92
C ALA A 91 4.67 -16.42 -3.60
N LEU A 92 5.88 -16.14 -4.11
CA LEU A 92 6.73 -17.17 -4.72
C LEU A 92 7.10 -18.30 -3.74
N LEU A 93 7.44 -17.97 -2.49
CA LEU A 93 7.74 -18.97 -1.47
C LEU A 93 6.51 -19.78 -1.10
N ILE A 94 5.33 -19.15 -1.00
CA ILE A 94 4.06 -19.84 -0.72
C ILE A 94 3.74 -20.82 -1.86
N MET A 95 3.87 -20.42 -3.13
CA MET A 95 3.62 -21.30 -4.28
C MET A 95 4.52 -22.56 -4.25
N LYS A 96 5.81 -22.40 -3.91
CA LYS A 96 6.71 -23.54 -3.75
C LYS A 96 6.29 -24.49 -2.62
N ARG A 97 5.83 -23.94 -1.50
CA ARG A 97 5.33 -24.73 -0.36
C ARG A 97 4.00 -25.41 -0.69
N ALA A 98 3.11 -24.72 -1.40
CA ALA A 98 1.82 -25.24 -1.83
C ALA A 98 1.98 -26.52 -2.64
N HIS A 99 2.95 -26.57 -3.57
CA HIS A 99 3.25 -27.80 -4.32
C HIS A 99 3.55 -29.01 -3.42
N LYS A 100 4.18 -28.80 -2.26
CA LYS A 100 4.47 -29.87 -1.28
C LYS A 100 3.25 -30.22 -0.42
N TYR A 101 2.53 -29.22 0.07
CA TYR A 101 1.48 -29.45 1.08
C TYR A 101 0.10 -29.71 0.47
N PHE A 102 -0.22 -29.18 -0.71
CA PHE A 102 -1.52 -29.39 -1.34
C PHE A 102 -1.74 -30.87 -1.71
N SER A 103 -0.70 -31.57 -2.17
CA SER A 103 -0.77 -33.02 -2.41
C SER A 103 -1.09 -33.86 -1.16
N ILE A 104 -0.87 -33.30 0.04
CA ILE A 104 -1.24 -33.91 1.32
C ILE A 104 -2.64 -33.46 1.76
N ILE A 105 -2.94 -32.16 1.62
CA ILE A 105 -4.20 -31.55 2.07
C ILE A 105 -5.38 -32.00 1.20
N GLU A 106 -5.27 -31.94 -0.12
CA GLU A 106 -6.37 -32.19 -1.06
C GLU A 106 -7.01 -33.58 -0.87
N PRO A 107 -6.26 -34.70 -0.75
CA PRO A 107 -6.87 -36.01 -0.46
C PRO A 107 -7.57 -36.07 0.89
N ILE A 108 -7.06 -35.34 1.90
CA ILE A 108 -7.69 -35.28 3.23
C ILE A 108 -9.02 -34.53 3.15
N LEU A 109 -9.05 -33.38 2.46
CA LEU A 109 -10.28 -32.62 2.24
C LEU A 109 -11.32 -33.48 1.51
N ALA A 110 -10.93 -34.09 0.40
CA ALA A 110 -11.80 -34.96 -0.39
C ALA A 110 -12.36 -36.14 0.42
N LYS A 111 -11.52 -36.80 1.23
CA LYS A 111 -11.95 -37.91 2.11
C LYS A 111 -13.01 -37.47 3.12
N ASN A 112 -12.97 -36.23 3.57
CA ASN A 112 -13.90 -35.68 4.55
C ASN A 112 -15.06 -34.89 3.92
N GLY A 113 -15.17 -34.85 2.59
CA GLY A 113 -16.20 -34.07 1.90
C GLY A 113 -16.07 -32.55 2.09
N ILE A 114 -14.86 -32.06 2.37
CA ILE A 114 -14.59 -30.63 2.53
C ILE A 114 -14.25 -30.01 1.17
N PRO A 115 -14.75 -28.81 0.83
CA PRO A 115 -14.40 -28.10 -0.40
C PRO A 115 -12.89 -27.95 -0.61
N ASP A 116 -12.46 -28.06 -1.87
CA ASP A 116 -11.02 -28.05 -2.24
C ASP A 116 -10.32 -26.73 -1.92
N ASP A 117 -11.02 -25.61 -2.09
CA ASP A 117 -10.52 -24.26 -1.80
C ASP A 117 -10.28 -24.02 -0.30
N PHE A 118 -10.80 -24.87 0.58
CA PHE A 118 -10.50 -24.82 2.02
C PHE A 118 -8.99 -24.96 2.32
N LYS A 119 -8.20 -25.54 1.40
CA LYS A 119 -6.72 -25.58 1.50
C LYS A 119 -6.08 -24.20 1.61
N TYR A 120 -6.73 -23.16 1.09
CA TYR A 120 -6.24 -21.78 1.17
C TYR A 120 -6.35 -21.19 2.57
N LEU A 121 -7.15 -21.78 3.48
CA LEU A 121 -7.12 -21.40 4.90
C LEU A 121 -5.74 -21.64 5.51
N ALA A 122 -5.13 -22.79 5.24
CA ALA A 122 -3.77 -23.08 5.71
C ALA A 122 -2.72 -22.13 5.10
N VAL A 123 -2.98 -21.60 3.90
CA VAL A 123 -2.15 -20.57 3.28
C VAL A 123 -2.30 -19.24 4.01
N ALA A 124 -3.54 -18.82 4.30
CA ALA A 124 -3.83 -17.56 4.97
C ALA A 124 -3.29 -17.52 6.41
N GLU A 125 -3.42 -18.61 7.15
CA GLU A 125 -3.06 -18.67 8.57
C GLU A 125 -1.54 -18.78 8.82
N SER A 126 -0.82 -19.58 8.02
CA SER A 126 0.59 -19.87 8.30
C SER A 126 1.53 -19.67 7.12
N GLY A 127 1.00 -19.37 5.93
CA GLY A 127 1.79 -19.43 4.69
C GLY A 127 2.39 -20.83 4.47
N LEU A 128 1.79 -21.88 5.02
CA LEU A 128 2.30 -23.25 5.01
C LEU A 128 3.66 -23.41 5.71
N LEU A 129 3.90 -22.63 6.78
CA LEU A 129 5.02 -22.83 7.69
C LEU A 129 4.57 -23.60 8.92
N ASN A 130 5.54 -24.27 9.54
CA ASN A 130 5.40 -24.73 10.92
C ASN A 130 5.74 -23.54 11.82
N VAL A 131 4.74 -23.00 12.52
CA VAL A 131 4.85 -21.90 13.48
C VAL A 131 4.95 -22.42 14.90
#